data_AF-A0AAU5IEC0-F1
#
_entry.id   AF-A0AAU5IEC0-F1
#
_cell.length_a   1.000
_cell.length_b   1.000
_cell.length_c   1.000
_cell.angle_alpha   90.00
_cell.angle_beta   90.00
_cell.angle_gamma   90.00
#
_symmetry.space_group_name_H-M   'P 1'
#
loop_
_entity.id
_entity.type
_entity.pdbx_description
1 polymer ?
#
loop_
_entity_poly.entity_id
_entity_poly.type
_entity_poly.pdbx_seq_one_letter_code
_entity_poly.pdbx_strand_id
1 'polypeptide(L)'
;MTRTRALTHTVAVLVAGLLAGTSGCTSAPDDPGASGKPKAAGSATAASTRVVPVSDPEALVCRGGTYTWFNTRHDSVLNGVTPAQRVTSGPTELSGPMRRLRTDRASVESEGPGLDSNTVLFALARHLGVADENDDPEGWSGMGQPGDYAELDTGGSEMTGDGRFVEYSWISLVETDFRHSCGRGTTEEPTVGHVVSWTAGGAGILDCEEPLTKGASAAAREAVRLSCGR
;
A
#
# COMPACT_ATOMS: atom_id res chain seq x y z
N MET A 1 36.28 20.08 -8.07
CA MET A 1 35.11 20.99 -8.21
C MET A 1 34.01 20.46 -7.30
N THR A 2 33.97 20.95 -6.06
CA THR A 2 33.12 20.45 -4.98
C THR A 2 31.76 21.18 -5.04
N ARG A 3 30.66 20.46 -5.25
CA ARG A 3 29.31 21.03 -5.15
C ARG A 3 28.71 20.68 -3.80
N THR A 4 28.76 21.64 -2.89
CA THR A 4 28.03 21.64 -1.62
C THR A 4 26.53 21.80 -1.92
N ARG A 5 25.70 20.82 -1.55
CA ARG A 5 24.24 21.00 -1.51
C ARG A 5 23.80 21.31 -0.09
N ALA A 6 23.20 22.48 0.09
CA ALA A 6 22.63 22.95 1.35
C ALA A 6 21.28 22.25 1.61
N LEU A 7 21.06 21.79 2.84
CA LEU A 7 19.75 21.34 3.32
C LEU A 7 18.91 22.55 3.75
N THR A 8 17.91 22.90 2.96
CA THR A 8 16.86 23.85 3.34
C THR A 8 15.85 23.14 4.24
N HIS A 9 15.71 23.62 5.49
CA HIS A 9 14.64 23.21 6.40
C HIS A 9 13.36 23.97 6.03
N THR A 10 12.35 23.26 5.54
CA THR A 10 11.02 23.83 5.25
C THR A 10 10.18 23.74 6.51
N VAL A 11 9.85 24.90 7.10
CA VAL A 11 8.88 25.04 8.20
C VAL A 11 7.47 25.02 7.60
N ALA A 12 6.66 24.02 7.95
CA ALA A 12 5.25 23.99 7.57
C ALA A 12 4.40 24.73 8.64
N VAL A 13 3.70 25.78 8.21
CA VAL A 13 2.73 26.53 9.01
C VAL A 13 1.35 25.90 8.82
N LEU A 14 0.77 25.38 9.91
CA LEU A 14 -0.62 24.92 9.97
C LEU A 14 -1.56 26.13 10.07
N VAL A 15 -2.40 26.33 9.05
CA VAL A 15 -3.54 27.27 9.09
C VAL A 15 -4.81 26.45 9.34
N ALA A 16 -5.42 26.64 10.51
CA ALA A 16 -6.71 26.07 10.87
C ALA A 16 -7.84 26.92 10.27
N GLY A 17 -8.64 26.34 9.37
CA GLY A 17 -9.86 26.94 8.84
C GLY A 17 -11.09 26.40 9.58
N LEU A 18 -11.73 27.24 10.40
CA LEU A 18 -13.10 27.02 10.85
C LEU A 18 -14.08 27.40 9.72
N LEU A 19 -15.01 26.51 9.38
CA LEU A 19 -16.25 26.88 8.72
C LEU A 19 -17.43 26.27 9.46
N ALA A 20 -18.23 27.16 10.05
CA ALA A 20 -19.59 26.92 10.48
C ALA A 20 -20.56 27.27 9.33
N GLY A 21 -21.65 26.52 9.19
CA GLY A 21 -22.73 26.85 8.27
C GLY A 21 -23.90 25.88 8.38
N THR A 22 -24.96 26.33 9.02
CA THR A 22 -26.26 25.65 9.24
C THR A 22 -27.26 25.97 8.11
N SER A 23 -28.46 25.39 8.23
CA SER A 23 -29.71 25.59 7.45
C SER A 23 -29.89 24.60 6.28
N GLY A 24 -31.08 24.06 5.99
CA GLY A 24 -32.43 24.31 6.49
C GLY A 24 -33.42 23.51 5.62
N CYS A 25 -34.63 23.31 6.14
CA CYS A 25 -35.59 22.28 5.79
C CYS A 25 -36.42 22.50 4.49
N THR A 26 -37.12 21.42 4.15
CA THR A 26 -38.53 21.32 3.69
C THR A 26 -38.93 21.84 2.31
N SER A 27 -39.47 20.94 1.48
CA SER A 27 -40.54 21.27 0.54
C SER A 27 -41.39 20.03 0.28
N ALA A 28 -42.67 20.17 0.61
CA ALA A 28 -43.83 19.44 0.08
C ALA A 28 -44.99 20.45 0.07
N PRO A 29 -46.13 20.17 -0.57
CA PRO A 29 -46.40 19.50 -1.85
C PRO A 29 -47.18 20.46 -2.79
N ASP A 30 -47.41 20.09 -4.05
CA ASP A 30 -48.52 20.64 -4.85
C ASP A 30 -49.05 19.59 -5.83
N ASP A 31 -50.24 19.08 -5.52
CA ASP A 31 -51.17 18.45 -6.46
C ASP A 31 -52.10 19.57 -6.99
N PRO A 32 -52.53 19.49 -8.26
CA PRO A 32 -53.98 19.44 -8.45
C PRO A 32 -54.42 18.49 -9.58
N GLY A 33 -55.33 17.59 -9.21
CA GLY A 33 -56.70 17.69 -9.71
C GLY A 33 -57.04 17.10 -11.09
N ALA A 34 -57.74 15.96 -11.02
CA ALA A 34 -59.04 15.72 -11.68
C ALA A 34 -59.09 14.95 -13.01
N SER A 35 -59.60 13.72 -12.85
CA SER A 35 -60.78 13.18 -13.55
C SER A 35 -60.62 12.45 -14.89
N GLY A 36 -60.85 11.13 -14.84
CA GLY A 36 -61.22 10.34 -16.02
C GLY A 36 -61.15 8.83 -15.81
N LYS A 37 -62.19 8.22 -15.22
CA LYS A 37 -62.52 6.78 -15.38
C LYS A 37 -63.98 6.71 -15.88
N PRO A 38 -64.34 5.77 -16.77
CA PRO A 38 -64.72 4.42 -16.29
C PRO A 38 -64.41 3.21 -17.22
N LYS A 39 -64.28 2.03 -16.57
CA LYS A 39 -64.66 0.61 -16.95
C LYS A 39 -64.41 0.10 -18.39
N ALA A 40 -64.08 -1.16 -18.69
CA ALA A 40 -63.90 -2.42 -17.95
C ALA A 40 -63.31 -3.49 -18.92
N ALA A 41 -62.71 -4.53 -18.31
CA ALA A 41 -62.62 -5.94 -18.73
C ALA A 41 -62.11 -6.34 -20.14
N GLY A 42 -61.02 -7.13 -20.14
CA GLY A 42 -60.59 -7.94 -21.28
C GLY A 42 -59.32 -8.73 -20.97
N SER A 43 -59.48 -9.94 -20.45
CA SER A 43 -58.42 -10.93 -20.24
C SER A 43 -57.98 -11.55 -21.56
N ALA A 44 -56.66 -11.62 -21.82
CA ALA A 44 -56.07 -12.66 -22.68
C ALA A 44 -54.56 -12.78 -22.40
N THR A 45 -54.22 -13.90 -21.81
CA THR A 45 -52.90 -14.49 -21.63
C THR A 45 -52.17 -14.64 -22.97
N ALA A 46 -50.99 -14.04 -23.09
CA ALA A 46 -49.99 -14.44 -24.08
C ALA A 46 -48.64 -14.54 -23.38
N ALA A 47 -48.18 -15.78 -23.22
CA ALA A 47 -46.88 -16.13 -22.67
C ALA A 47 -45.78 -15.55 -23.55
N SER A 48 -45.22 -14.42 -23.12
CA SER A 48 -43.96 -13.92 -23.65
C SER A 48 -42.87 -14.87 -23.15
N THR A 49 -42.44 -15.78 -24.03
CA THR A 49 -41.23 -16.57 -23.82
C THR A 49 -40.07 -15.58 -23.84
N ARG A 50 -39.74 -15.06 -22.66
CA ARG A 50 -38.57 -14.23 -22.45
C ARG A 50 -37.37 -15.13 -22.65
N VAL A 51 -36.81 -15.07 -23.85
CA VAL A 51 -35.44 -15.50 -24.11
C VAL A 51 -34.59 -14.75 -23.09
N VAL A 52 -34.09 -15.46 -22.08
CA VAL A 52 -33.06 -14.95 -21.19
C VAL A 52 -31.81 -14.92 -22.07
N PRO A 53 -31.25 -13.74 -22.40
CA PRO A 53 -29.92 -13.73 -22.99
C PRO A 53 -28.99 -14.38 -21.98
N VAL A 54 -28.32 -15.45 -22.40
CA VAL A 54 -27.14 -15.98 -21.71
C VAL A 54 -26.13 -14.85 -21.76
N SER A 55 -26.01 -14.11 -20.67
CA SER A 55 -24.96 -13.09 -20.52
C SER A 55 -23.61 -13.78 -20.65
N ASP A 56 -22.73 -13.17 -21.45
CA ASP A 56 -21.33 -13.55 -21.58
C ASP A 56 -20.66 -13.78 -20.22
N PRO A 57 -19.71 -14.73 -20.11
CA PRO A 57 -18.94 -15.00 -18.89
C PRO A 57 -17.81 -13.97 -18.65
N GLU A 58 -17.91 -12.76 -19.20
CA GLU A 58 -17.13 -11.63 -18.69
C GLU A 58 -17.83 -11.14 -17.43
N ALA A 59 -17.54 -11.80 -16.31
CA ALA A 59 -17.91 -11.34 -14.99
C ALA A 59 -17.66 -9.84 -14.91
N LEU A 60 -18.72 -9.07 -14.70
CA LEU A 60 -18.68 -7.63 -14.51
C LEU A 60 -17.67 -7.35 -13.39
N VAL A 61 -16.43 -7.00 -13.75
CA VAL A 61 -15.43 -6.54 -12.80
C VAL A 61 -16.04 -5.33 -12.10
N CYS A 62 -16.25 -5.45 -10.79
CA CYS A 62 -16.86 -4.41 -9.99
C CYS A 62 -16.03 -3.13 -10.01
N ARG A 63 -16.29 -2.24 -10.97
CA ARG A 63 -15.71 -0.89 -11.01
C ARG A 63 -16.47 -0.02 -10.03
N GLY A 64 -15.89 0.22 -8.85
CA GLY A 64 -16.41 1.18 -7.87
C GLY A 64 -16.96 0.58 -6.57
N GLY A 65 -16.30 -0.46 -6.03
CA GLY A 65 -16.59 -0.97 -4.69
C GLY A 65 -15.81 -0.26 -3.58
N THR A 66 -16.04 -0.70 -2.34
CA THR A 66 -15.37 -0.18 -1.14
C THR A 66 -14.45 -1.25 -0.55
N TYR A 67 -13.23 -0.85 -0.18
CA TYR A 67 -12.29 -1.68 0.56
C TYR A 67 -12.49 -1.49 2.07
N THR A 68 -12.50 -2.60 2.80
CA THR A 68 -12.32 -2.66 4.25
C THR A 68 -11.03 -3.41 4.54
N TRP A 69 -10.09 -2.75 5.20
CA TRP A 69 -8.79 -3.32 5.57
C TRP A 69 -8.82 -3.80 7.02
N PHE A 70 -8.19 -4.94 7.29
CA PHE A 70 -8.09 -5.50 8.63
C PHE A 70 -6.81 -6.34 8.79
N ASN A 71 -6.49 -6.70 10.04
CA ASN A 71 -5.27 -7.43 10.39
C ASN A 71 -3.96 -6.78 9.89
N THR A 72 -3.96 -5.47 9.64
CA THR A 72 -2.82 -4.73 9.10
C THR A 72 -1.64 -4.76 10.07
N ARG A 73 -0.47 -5.17 9.56
CA ARG A 73 0.81 -5.15 10.26
C ARG A 73 1.82 -4.32 9.48
N HIS A 74 2.62 -3.58 10.24
CA HIS A 74 3.71 -2.74 9.73
C HIS A 74 4.97 -3.08 10.50
N ASP A 75 5.94 -3.67 9.80
CA ASP A 75 7.20 -4.09 10.41
C ASP A 75 8.39 -3.55 9.63
N SER A 76 9.34 -2.96 10.34
CA SER A 76 10.65 -2.63 9.77
C SER A 76 11.51 -3.89 9.78
N VAL A 77 11.61 -4.54 8.62
CA VAL A 77 12.26 -5.85 8.47
C VAL A 77 13.55 -5.72 7.66
N LEU A 78 14.54 -6.49 8.08
CA LEU A 78 15.81 -6.63 7.38
C LEU A 78 15.60 -7.46 6.10
N ASN A 79 15.95 -6.91 4.93
CA ASN A 79 15.88 -7.64 3.65
C ASN A 79 17.27 -7.90 3.04
N GLY A 80 18.31 -7.22 3.49
CA GLY A 80 19.69 -7.46 3.05
C GLY A 80 20.73 -7.14 4.12
N VAL A 81 21.85 -7.86 4.09
CA VAL A 81 22.99 -7.59 4.97
C VAL A 81 24.32 -8.00 4.33
N THR A 82 25.37 -7.20 4.55
CA THR A 82 26.74 -7.55 4.16
C THR A 82 27.45 -8.33 5.28
N PRO A 83 28.50 -9.11 4.98
CA PRO A 83 29.40 -9.60 6.02
C PRO A 83 30.10 -8.41 6.71
N ALA A 84 30.48 -8.59 7.98
CA ALA A 84 31.28 -7.59 8.67
C ALA A 84 32.64 -7.40 7.96
N GLN A 85 32.94 -6.16 7.59
CA GLN A 85 34.16 -5.78 6.90
C GLN A 85 35.05 -5.01 7.87
N ARG A 86 36.30 -5.43 7.97
CA ARG A 86 37.29 -4.69 8.76
C ARG A 86 37.81 -3.53 7.93
N VAL A 87 37.67 -2.33 8.46
CA VAL A 87 38.22 -1.11 7.89
C VAL A 87 39.38 -0.65 8.76
N THR A 88 40.48 -0.30 8.10
CA THR A 88 41.68 0.24 8.73
C THR A 88 42.05 1.52 8.01
N SER A 89 41.78 2.64 8.68
CA SER A 89 42.25 3.99 8.40
C SER A 89 41.78 4.61 7.08
N GLY A 90 41.27 5.84 7.20
CA GLY A 90 40.82 6.63 6.08
C GLY A 90 39.42 6.24 5.59
N PRO A 91 38.87 7.03 4.66
CA PRO A 91 37.54 6.77 4.15
C PRO A 91 37.52 5.52 3.28
N THR A 92 36.57 4.63 3.54
CA THR A 92 36.43 3.36 2.84
C THR A 92 34.97 3.13 2.47
N GLU A 93 34.75 2.76 1.21
CA GLU A 93 33.47 2.25 0.75
C GLU A 93 33.36 0.77 1.13
N LEU A 94 32.25 0.39 1.75
CA LEU A 94 31.97 -1.01 1.98
C LEU A 94 31.67 -1.70 0.64
N SER A 95 32.43 -2.74 0.31
CA SER A 95 32.36 -3.41 -1.00
C SER A 95 31.91 -4.86 -0.93
N GLY A 96 31.67 -5.38 0.29
CA GLY A 96 31.14 -6.72 0.48
C GLY A 96 29.76 -6.90 -0.17
N PRO A 97 29.51 -8.02 -0.87
CA PRO A 97 28.23 -8.23 -1.53
C PRO A 97 27.10 -8.31 -0.50
N MET A 98 26.04 -7.52 -0.71
CA MET A 98 24.86 -7.60 0.14
C MET A 98 24.09 -8.89 -0.14
N ARG A 99 23.94 -9.72 0.89
CA ARG A 99 23.16 -10.95 0.80
C ARG A 99 21.70 -10.65 1.04
N ARG A 100 20.85 -11.00 0.07
CA ARG A 100 19.39 -11.01 0.23
C ARG A 100 18.98 -11.99 1.32
N LEU A 101 18.16 -11.53 2.26
CA LEU A 101 17.58 -12.35 3.33
C LEU A 101 16.13 -12.71 3.07
N ARG A 102 15.34 -11.74 2.58
CA ARG A 102 13.94 -11.94 2.23
C ARG A 102 13.78 -12.35 0.77
N THR A 103 13.00 -13.40 0.56
CA THR A 103 12.73 -14.03 -0.75
C THR A 103 11.24 -14.22 -1.00
N ASP A 104 10.40 -13.72 -0.12
CA ASP A 104 9.00 -13.47 -0.42
C ASP A 104 8.89 -12.34 -1.45
N ARG A 105 7.93 -12.51 -2.37
CA ARG A 105 7.58 -11.53 -3.39
C ARG A 105 6.37 -10.75 -2.92
N ALA A 106 6.25 -9.50 -3.37
CA ALA A 106 4.99 -8.80 -3.20
C ALA A 106 3.87 -9.59 -3.88
N SER A 107 2.70 -9.63 -3.25
CA SER A 107 1.58 -10.44 -3.70
C SER A 107 0.25 -9.83 -3.29
N VAL A 108 -0.76 -10.07 -4.12
CA VAL A 108 -2.17 -9.82 -3.85
C VAL A 108 -2.89 -11.12 -4.18
N GLU A 109 -3.36 -11.81 -3.15
CA GLU A 109 -4.12 -13.04 -3.28
C GLU A 109 -5.58 -12.76 -2.91
N SER A 110 -6.54 -13.31 -3.66
CA SER A 110 -7.95 -13.05 -3.40
C SER A 110 -8.87 -14.18 -3.84
N GLU A 111 -10.00 -14.27 -3.14
CA GLU A 111 -11.11 -15.18 -3.42
C GLU A 111 -12.37 -14.35 -3.70
N GLY A 112 -13.09 -14.68 -4.78
CA GLY A 112 -14.29 -13.97 -5.23
C GLY A 112 -14.13 -13.40 -6.64
N PRO A 113 -14.93 -12.39 -7.02
CA PRO A 113 -14.74 -11.67 -8.28
C PRO A 113 -13.31 -11.15 -8.45
N GLY A 114 -12.74 -11.35 -9.63
CA GLY A 114 -11.36 -11.01 -9.92
C GLY A 114 -11.11 -9.50 -9.77
N LEU A 115 -10.11 -9.15 -8.98
CA LEU A 115 -9.61 -7.78 -8.81
C LEU A 115 -8.25 -7.64 -9.46
N ASP A 116 -8.01 -6.49 -10.08
CA ASP A 116 -6.70 -6.11 -10.56
C ASP A 116 -5.77 -5.80 -9.36
N SER A 117 -4.63 -6.51 -9.27
CA SER A 117 -3.72 -6.41 -8.13
C SER A 117 -3.14 -5.01 -7.96
N ASN A 118 -2.88 -4.28 -9.05
CA ASN A 118 -2.36 -2.91 -8.98
C ASN A 118 -3.41 -1.94 -8.42
N THR A 119 -4.67 -2.12 -8.80
CA THR A 119 -5.79 -1.38 -8.23
C THR A 119 -5.94 -1.63 -6.72
N VAL A 120 -5.77 -2.89 -6.26
CA VAL A 120 -5.78 -3.23 -4.83
C VAL A 120 -4.62 -2.55 -4.09
N LEU A 121 -3.40 -2.62 -4.64
CA LEU A 121 -2.22 -1.99 -4.03
C LEU A 121 -2.34 -0.47 -3.97
N PHE A 122 -2.86 0.18 -5.01
CA PHE A 122 -3.10 1.62 -4.99
C PHE A 122 -4.16 2.02 -3.95
N ALA A 123 -5.24 1.24 -3.84
CA ALA A 123 -6.24 1.45 -2.79
C ALA A 123 -5.65 1.28 -1.38
N LEU A 124 -4.76 0.31 -1.19
CA LEU A 124 -4.01 0.13 0.05
C LEU A 124 -3.09 1.32 0.32
N ALA A 125 -2.34 1.78 -0.68
CA ALA A 125 -1.45 2.92 -0.54
C ALA A 125 -2.17 4.18 -0.09
N ARG A 126 -3.36 4.45 -0.64
CA ARG A 126 -4.24 5.53 -0.18
C ARG A 126 -4.71 5.32 1.26
N HIS A 127 -5.10 4.10 1.62
CA HIS A 127 -5.50 3.77 2.99
C HIS A 127 -4.38 4.02 4.00
N LEU A 128 -3.13 3.74 3.60
CA LEU A 128 -1.94 3.96 4.41
C LEU A 128 -1.42 5.41 4.38
N GLY A 129 -2.00 6.27 3.53
CA GLY A 129 -1.55 7.65 3.33
C GLY A 129 -0.20 7.78 2.61
N VAL A 130 0.19 6.76 1.83
CA VAL A 130 1.42 6.76 1.00
C VAL A 130 1.12 7.30 -0.40
N ALA A 131 -0.12 7.14 -0.87
CA ALA A 131 -0.62 7.74 -2.11
C ALA A 131 -1.70 8.77 -1.78
N ASP A 132 -1.69 9.88 -2.51
CA ASP A 132 -2.72 10.92 -2.45
C ASP A 132 -3.91 10.56 -3.34
N GLU A 133 -5.07 11.19 -3.09
CA GLU A 133 -6.29 10.93 -3.88
C GLU A 133 -6.18 11.35 -5.35
N ASN A 134 -5.23 12.26 -5.65
CA ASN A 134 -4.99 12.79 -6.99
C ASN A 134 -3.86 12.05 -7.72
N ASP A 135 -3.23 11.05 -7.09
CA ASP A 135 -2.19 10.26 -7.75
C ASP A 135 -2.80 9.38 -8.85
N ASP A 136 -2.05 9.19 -9.93
CA ASP A 136 -2.44 8.33 -11.04
C ASP A 136 -2.11 6.87 -10.71
N PRO A 137 -3.12 5.97 -10.60
CA PRO A 137 -2.87 4.57 -10.30
C PRO A 137 -2.04 3.83 -11.37
N GLU A 138 -2.06 4.27 -12.63
CA GLU A 138 -1.34 3.59 -13.71
C GLU A 138 0.17 3.90 -13.71
N GLY A 139 0.58 5.03 -13.10
CA GLY A 139 1.97 5.48 -13.03
C GLY A 139 2.59 5.40 -11.63
N TRP A 140 1.83 4.94 -10.63
CA TRP A 140 2.24 4.99 -9.24
C TRP A 140 3.11 3.80 -8.82
N SER A 141 4.18 4.06 -8.07
CA SER A 141 5.20 3.06 -7.70
C SER A 141 5.62 3.13 -6.23
N GLY A 142 4.73 3.57 -5.34
CA GLY A 142 5.04 3.72 -3.91
C GLY A 142 4.94 2.43 -3.10
N MET A 143 4.63 1.31 -3.74
CA MET A 143 4.64 -0.02 -3.13
C MET A 143 5.27 -1.07 -4.05
N GLY A 144 5.74 -2.17 -3.46
CA GLY A 144 6.24 -3.33 -4.20
C GLY A 144 5.19 -3.92 -5.14
N GLN A 145 5.55 -4.12 -6.41
CA GLN A 145 4.65 -4.67 -7.41
C GLN A 145 4.49 -6.19 -7.26
N PRO A 146 3.33 -6.76 -7.61
CA PRO A 146 3.10 -8.19 -7.52
C PRO A 146 4.14 -8.99 -8.31
N GLY A 147 4.75 -9.96 -7.66
CA GLY A 147 5.83 -10.78 -8.23
C GLY A 147 7.22 -10.20 -8.06
N ASP A 148 7.41 -8.94 -7.66
CA ASP A 148 8.74 -8.41 -7.43
C ASP A 148 9.30 -8.81 -6.07
N TYR A 149 10.63 -8.79 -5.96
CA TYR A 149 11.32 -8.84 -4.67
C TYR A 149 11.63 -7.43 -4.22
N ALA A 150 11.60 -7.19 -2.90
CA ALA A 150 12.08 -5.94 -2.34
C ALA A 150 13.51 -5.63 -2.79
N GLU A 151 13.75 -4.43 -3.30
CA GLU A 151 15.08 -4.00 -3.73
C GLU A 151 16.05 -3.99 -2.54
N LEU A 152 17.32 -4.29 -2.81
CA LEU A 152 18.37 -4.14 -1.81
C LEU A 152 18.94 -2.74 -1.95
N ASP A 153 18.76 -1.92 -0.92
CA ASP A 153 19.40 -0.63 -0.83
C ASP A 153 20.81 -0.80 -0.27
N THR A 154 21.81 -0.55 -1.10
CA THR A 154 23.19 -0.37 -0.69
C THR A 154 23.40 1.13 -0.61
N GLY A 155 23.22 1.71 0.58
CA GLY A 155 23.23 3.14 0.86
C GLY A 155 24.52 3.88 0.51
N GLY A 156 25.48 3.21 -0.16
CA GLY A 156 26.59 3.81 -0.90
C GLY A 156 27.47 4.72 -0.05
N SER A 157 27.45 4.52 1.26
CA SER A 157 27.99 5.48 2.21
C SER A 157 29.42 5.11 2.56
N GLU A 158 30.32 6.07 2.32
CA GLU A 158 31.71 6.03 2.74
C GLU A 158 31.75 6.15 4.27
N MET A 159 32.43 5.21 4.93
CA MET A 159 32.72 5.34 6.36
C MET A 159 34.14 5.81 6.57
N THR A 160 34.36 6.48 7.68
CA THR A 160 35.70 6.80 8.16
C THR A 160 35.84 6.25 9.57
N GLY A 161 36.89 5.46 9.81
CA GLY A 161 37.17 4.92 11.13
C GLY A 161 37.88 3.58 11.07
N ASP A 162 38.46 3.20 12.20
CA ASP A 162 39.00 1.86 12.41
C ASP A 162 37.93 1.02 13.12
N GLY A 163 37.55 -0.12 12.54
CA GLY A 163 36.48 -0.93 13.11
C GLY A 163 36.02 -2.05 12.19
N ARG A 164 35.00 -2.79 12.61
CA ARG A 164 34.28 -3.74 11.77
C ARG A 164 32.88 -3.21 11.53
N PHE A 165 32.54 -3.08 10.26
CA PHE A 165 31.29 -2.46 9.89
C PHE A 165 30.44 -3.37 9.02
N VAL A 166 29.13 -3.21 9.16
CA VAL A 166 28.12 -3.94 8.43
C VAL A 166 27.18 -2.95 7.78
N GLU A 167 26.94 -3.13 6.49
CA GLU A 167 25.85 -2.47 5.79
C GLU A 167 24.63 -3.38 5.78
N TYR A 168 23.46 -2.79 5.98
CA TYR A 168 22.20 -3.50 5.95
C TYR A 168 21.14 -2.71 5.17
N SER A 169 20.23 -3.45 4.53
CA SER A 169 19.04 -2.92 3.89
C SER A 169 17.81 -3.37 4.66
N TRP A 170 16.82 -2.49 4.73
CA TRP A 170 15.54 -2.77 5.37
C TRP A 170 14.38 -2.24 4.53
N ILE A 171 13.20 -2.81 4.75
CA ILE A 171 11.92 -2.33 4.20
C ILE A 171 10.87 -2.17 5.30
N SER A 172 9.92 -1.28 5.09
CA SER A 172 8.66 -1.21 5.83
C SER A 172 7.68 -2.18 5.19
N LEU A 173 7.68 -3.42 5.68
CA LEU A 173 6.77 -4.46 5.23
C LEU A 173 5.35 -4.14 5.67
N VAL A 174 4.41 -4.37 4.75
CA VAL A 174 2.98 -4.30 5.00
C VAL A 174 2.37 -5.66 4.69
N GLU A 175 1.71 -6.24 5.69
CA GLU A 175 0.87 -7.41 5.55
C GLU A 175 -0.54 -7.02 6.00
N THR A 176 -1.55 -7.25 5.16
CA THR A 176 -2.93 -6.87 5.47
C THR A 176 -3.93 -7.77 4.77
N ASP A 177 -5.08 -7.93 5.39
CA ASP A 177 -6.23 -8.58 4.78
C ASP A 177 -7.23 -7.52 4.35
N PHE A 178 -7.98 -7.82 3.29
CA PHE A 178 -9.01 -6.92 2.80
C PHE A 178 -10.31 -7.65 2.46
N ARG A 179 -11.38 -6.88 2.52
CA ARG A 179 -12.68 -7.23 1.93
C ARG A 179 -13.08 -6.11 0.98
N HIS A 180 -13.37 -6.46 -0.27
CA HIS A 180 -13.91 -5.56 -1.27
C HIS A 180 -15.38 -5.91 -1.55
N SER A 181 -16.27 -4.93 -1.40
CA SER A 181 -17.69 -5.09 -1.72
C SER A 181 -18.09 -4.13 -2.83
N CYS A 182 -18.73 -4.68 -3.86
CA CYS A 182 -19.36 -3.91 -4.94
C CYS A 182 -20.59 -3.16 -4.37
N GLY A 183 -20.86 -1.94 -4.83
CA GLY A 183 -21.88 -1.05 -4.24
C GLY A 183 -23.30 -1.62 -4.13
N ARG A 184 -24.20 -0.89 -3.45
CA ARG A 184 -25.59 -1.33 -3.20
C ARG A 184 -26.32 -1.65 -4.51
N GLY A 185 -26.67 -2.92 -4.69
CA GLY A 185 -27.54 -3.37 -5.78
C GLY A 185 -27.11 -4.67 -6.45
N THR A 186 -25.86 -5.11 -6.27
CA THR A 186 -25.43 -6.43 -6.75
C THR A 186 -25.49 -7.45 -5.61
N THR A 187 -26.11 -8.61 -5.88
CA THR A 187 -26.03 -9.83 -5.06
C THR A 187 -24.69 -10.54 -5.22
N GLU A 188 -23.62 -9.80 -5.52
CA GLU A 188 -22.31 -10.38 -5.77
C GLU A 188 -21.62 -10.65 -4.44
N GLU A 189 -21.01 -11.83 -4.34
CA GLU A 189 -20.22 -12.19 -3.17
C GLU A 189 -19.02 -11.24 -3.04
N PRO A 190 -18.68 -10.80 -1.82
CA PRO A 190 -17.55 -9.91 -1.61
C PRO A 190 -16.24 -10.64 -1.97
N THR A 191 -15.28 -9.91 -2.54
CA THR A 191 -13.91 -10.41 -2.67
C THR A 191 -13.22 -10.27 -1.32
N VAL A 192 -12.59 -11.34 -0.83
CA VAL A 192 -11.70 -11.30 0.35
C VAL A 192 -10.29 -11.63 -0.11
N GLY A 193 -9.28 -10.98 0.45
CA GLY A 193 -7.92 -11.24 0.04
C GLY A 193 -6.88 -10.83 1.06
N HIS A 194 -5.63 -11.13 0.71
CA HIS A 194 -4.43 -10.88 1.49
C HIS A 194 -3.41 -10.16 0.62
N VAL A 195 -2.68 -9.23 1.23
CA VAL A 195 -1.63 -8.46 0.57
C VAL A 195 -0.35 -8.55 1.38
N VAL A 196 0.74 -8.89 0.68
CA VAL A 196 2.12 -8.73 1.17
C VAL A 196 2.81 -7.73 0.24
N SER A 197 3.29 -6.60 0.78
CA SER A 197 4.04 -5.60 0.02
C SER A 197 4.90 -4.74 0.96
N TRP A 198 5.46 -3.63 0.48
CA TRP A 198 6.26 -2.70 1.26
C TRP A 198 6.14 -1.28 0.71
N THR A 199 6.24 -0.26 1.57
CA THR A 199 6.02 1.16 1.20
C THR A 199 7.29 1.98 1.05
N ALA A 200 8.28 1.73 1.92
CA ALA A 200 9.55 2.43 1.91
C ALA A 200 10.65 1.44 2.27
N GLY A 201 11.87 1.73 1.82
CA GLY A 201 13.06 1.01 2.22
C GLY A 201 14.20 1.97 2.51
N GLY A 202 15.29 1.42 3.01
CA GLY A 202 16.50 2.18 3.22
C GLY A 202 17.69 1.29 3.53
N ALA A 203 18.84 1.93 3.67
CA ALA A 203 20.06 1.30 4.12
C ALA A 203 20.57 1.92 5.43
N GLY A 204 21.49 1.22 6.08
CA GLY A 204 22.23 1.73 7.21
C GLY A 204 23.58 1.04 7.37
N ILE A 205 24.50 1.71 8.07
CA ILE A 205 25.81 1.19 8.44
C ILE A 205 25.84 1.04 9.96
N LEU A 206 26.39 -0.08 10.42
CA LEU A 206 26.56 -0.42 11.82
C LEU A 206 28.02 -0.66 12.12
N ASP A 207 28.50 -0.08 13.21
CA ASP A 207 29.75 -0.45 13.85
C ASP A 207 29.51 -1.67 14.77
N CYS A 208 30.25 -2.75 14.56
CA CYS A 208 30.10 -3.99 15.32
C CYS A 208 30.65 -3.88 16.75
N GLU A 209 31.47 -2.88 17.04
CA GLU A 209 32.05 -2.62 18.35
C GLU A 209 31.15 -1.65 19.16
N GLU A 210 30.38 -0.78 18.52
CA GLU A 210 29.48 0.15 19.22
C GLU A 210 28.15 -0.48 19.63
N PRO A 211 27.71 -0.37 20.90
CA PRO A 211 26.37 -0.81 21.30
C PRO A 211 25.26 -0.07 20.54
N LEU A 212 24.23 -0.81 20.12
CA LEU A 212 23.04 -0.18 19.53
C LEU A 212 22.35 0.74 20.55
N THR A 213 21.87 1.89 20.07
CA THR A 213 21.05 2.78 20.88
C THR A 213 19.73 2.11 21.26
N LYS A 214 19.11 2.53 22.37
CA LYS A 214 17.82 1.97 22.82
C LYS A 214 16.73 2.08 21.74
N GLY A 215 16.79 3.11 20.90
CA GLY A 215 15.85 3.38 19.82
C GLY A 215 16.20 2.73 18.48
N ALA A 216 17.22 1.87 18.39
CA ALA A 216 17.55 1.18 17.14
C ALA A 216 16.32 0.41 16.58
N SER A 217 16.24 0.26 15.26
CA SER A 217 15.16 -0.50 14.63
C SER A 217 15.31 -2.01 14.85
N ALA A 218 14.24 -2.77 14.63
CA ALA A 218 14.30 -4.24 14.65
C ALA A 218 15.29 -4.76 13.59
N ALA A 219 15.27 -4.18 12.39
CA ALA A 219 16.22 -4.51 11.32
C ALA A 219 17.68 -4.29 11.71
N ALA A 220 18.02 -3.16 12.37
CA ALA A 220 19.38 -2.91 12.82
C ALA A 220 19.85 -3.92 13.88
N ARG A 221 18.98 -4.28 14.84
CA ARG A 221 19.28 -5.32 15.83
C ARG A 221 19.55 -6.68 15.17
N GLU A 222 18.72 -7.04 14.20
CA GLU A 222 18.88 -8.29 13.47
C GLU A 222 20.15 -8.31 12.61
N ALA A 223 20.54 -7.19 11.99
CA ALA A 223 21.78 -7.08 11.24
C ALA A 223 23.01 -7.30 12.13
N VAL A 224 23.04 -6.72 13.34
CA VAL A 224 24.10 -6.98 14.33
C VAL A 224 24.16 -8.46 14.69
N ARG A 225 23.00 -9.06 14.99
CA ARG A 225 22.90 -10.48 15.35
C ARG A 225 23.47 -11.40 14.27
N LEU A 226 23.18 -11.10 13.01
CA LEU A 226 23.58 -11.92 11.86
C LEU A 226 25.03 -11.73 11.43
N SER A 227 25.55 -10.50 11.47
CA SER A 227 26.85 -10.18 10.85
C SER A 227 27.95 -9.80 11.84
N CYS A 228 27.62 -9.28 13.03
CA CYS A 228 28.60 -8.91 14.04
C CYS A 228 28.88 -10.01 15.08
N GLY A 229 28.01 -11.03 15.16
CA GLY A 229 28.18 -12.18 16.05
C GLY A 229 27.87 -11.90 17.52
N ARG A 230 26.96 -10.96 17.81
CA ARG A 230 26.51 -10.60 19.16
C ARG A 230 25.00 -10.34 19.19
#